data_AF-A0A7V3PPH6-F1
#
_entry.id   AF-A0A7V3PPH6-F1
#
_cell.length_a   1.000
_cell.length_b   1.000
_cell.length_c   1.000
_cell.angle_alpha   90.00
_cell.angle_beta   90.00
_cell.angle_gamma   90.00
#
_symmetry.space_group_name_H-M   'P 1'
#
loop_
_entity.id
_entity.type
_entity.pdbx_description
1 polymer ?
#
loop_
_entity_poly.entity_id
_entity_poly.type
_entity_poly.pdbx_seq_one_letter_code
_entity_poly.pdbx_strand_id
1 'polypeptide(L)'
;SLPYDGDPMPDFRVTVDSQPLNRDEHTGKVIERGLVVNLFTGVTVPESKFEDAIRVINELNRRKVFASVYIDTDGEIVLSWTLNVLEQGLATEYVYDAIVRLVQNWDALWKELEPVLGH
;
A
#
# COMPACT_ATOMS: atom_id res chain seq x y z
N SER A 1 16.83 14.05 -3.07
CA SER A 1 16.85 12.83 -2.25
C SER A 1 16.81 13.24 -0.79
N LEU A 2 15.98 12.58 0.02
CA LEU A 2 16.09 12.62 1.47
C LEU A 2 16.80 11.32 1.87
N PRO A 3 18.04 11.35 2.38
CA PRO A 3 18.73 10.14 2.79
C PRO A 3 18.27 9.73 4.19
N TYR A 4 17.91 8.46 4.32
CA TYR A 4 17.84 7.71 5.56
C TYR A 4 19.16 6.92 5.65
N ASP A 5 19.82 6.92 6.82
CA ASP A 5 21.18 6.38 6.99
C ASP A 5 21.23 4.86 7.29
N GLY A 6 20.09 4.17 7.25
CA GLY A 6 20.04 2.71 7.24
C GLY A 6 20.09 2.19 5.81
N ASP A 7 21.28 1.80 5.32
CA ASP A 7 21.46 1.13 4.03
C ASP A 7 21.63 -0.40 4.23
N PRO A 8 20.78 -1.27 3.64
CA PRO A 8 19.59 -0.96 2.85
C PRO A 8 18.32 -0.90 3.69
N MET A 9 17.58 0.20 3.57
CA MET A 9 16.12 0.15 3.62
C MET A 9 15.67 -0.88 2.56
N PRO A 10 14.86 -1.90 2.90
CA PRO A 10 14.59 -2.99 1.97
C PRO A 10 13.94 -2.50 0.68
N ASP A 11 14.29 -3.16 -0.43
CA ASP A 11 13.78 -2.87 -1.77
C ASP A 11 12.26 -3.06 -1.82
N PHE A 12 11.51 -1.96 -1.66
CA PHE A 12 10.05 -2.01 -1.74
C PHE A 12 9.58 -2.05 -3.21
N ARG A 13 8.61 -2.91 -3.49
CA ARG A 13 8.01 -3.08 -4.82
C ARG A 13 6.60 -2.49 -4.84
N VAL A 14 6.32 -1.65 -5.84
CA VAL A 14 4.94 -1.19 -6.11
C VAL A 14 4.34 -2.02 -7.24
N THR A 15 3.13 -2.57 -7.06
CA THR A 15 2.30 -3.11 -8.15
C THR A 15 1.08 -2.23 -8.37
N VAL A 16 0.62 -2.17 -9.62
CA VAL A 16 -0.61 -1.46 -10.02
C VAL A 16 -1.41 -2.41 -10.88
N ASP A 17 -2.44 -3.01 -10.30
CA ASP A 17 -3.32 -3.98 -10.95
C ASP A 17 -4.63 -3.29 -11.36
N SER A 18 -5.14 -3.57 -12.56
CA SER A 18 -6.38 -2.94 -13.07
C SER A 18 -7.42 -3.97 -13.50
N GLN A 19 -8.67 -3.75 -13.10
CA GLN A 19 -9.82 -4.57 -13.50
C GLN A 19 -10.99 -3.68 -13.95
N PRO A 20 -11.75 -4.05 -15.01
CA PRO A 20 -13.04 -3.43 -15.30
C PRO A 20 -13.99 -3.61 -14.13
N LEU A 21 -14.63 -2.53 -13.66
CA LEU A 21 -15.68 -2.62 -12.62
C LEU A 21 -17.08 -2.54 -13.25
N ASN A 22 -17.29 -1.54 -14.09
CA ASN A 22 -18.53 -1.37 -14.83
C ASN A 22 -18.30 -1.54 -16.33
N ARG A 23 -19.38 -1.46 -17.11
CA ARG A 23 -19.39 -1.36 -18.57
C ARG A 23 -20.60 -0.55 -19.01
N ASP A 24 -20.48 0.17 -20.11
CA ASP A 24 -21.61 0.80 -20.79
C ASP A 24 -22.51 -0.27 -21.42
N GLU A 25 -23.79 -0.28 -21.07
CA GLU A 25 -24.74 -1.35 -21.45
C GLU A 25 -25.01 -1.41 -22.97
N HIS A 26 -24.82 -0.30 -23.69
CA HIS A 26 -25.14 -0.21 -25.12
C HIS A 26 -23.93 -0.53 -26.02
N THR A 27 -22.71 -0.27 -25.55
CA THR A 27 -21.47 -0.38 -26.33
C THR A 27 -20.50 -1.44 -25.79
N GLY A 28 -20.70 -1.94 -24.57
CA GLY A 28 -19.83 -2.91 -23.89
C GLY A 28 -18.45 -2.37 -23.47
N LYS A 29 -18.18 -1.08 -23.70
CA LYS A 29 -16.94 -0.39 -23.32
C LYS A 29 -16.87 -0.22 -21.79
N VAL A 30 -15.68 -0.02 -21.23
CA VAL A 30 -15.47 -0.27 -19.78
C VAL A 30 -15.94 0.88 -18.89
N ILE A 31 -15.76 2.15 -19.26
CA ILE A 31 -16.20 3.36 -18.52
C ILE A 31 -15.67 3.56 -17.09
N GLU A 32 -15.47 2.51 -16.29
CA GLU A 32 -14.89 2.54 -14.94
C GLU A 32 -13.99 1.32 -14.68
N ARG A 33 -12.83 1.57 -14.07
CA ARG A 33 -11.86 0.56 -13.64
C ARG A 33 -11.57 0.69 -12.15
N GLY A 34 -11.41 -0.46 -11.51
CA GLY A 34 -10.80 -0.58 -10.20
C GLY A 34 -9.31 -0.70 -10.40
N LEU A 35 -8.54 0.10 -9.69
CA LEU A 35 -7.10 -0.01 -9.60
C LEU A 35 -6.74 -0.43 -8.19
N VAL A 36 -5.91 -1.45 -8.04
CA VAL A 36 -5.31 -1.81 -6.75
C VAL A 36 -3.84 -1.45 -6.82
N VAL A 37 -3.42 -0.50 -5.98
CA VAL A 37 -2.02 -0.12 -5.82
C VAL A 37 -1.52 -0.75 -4.53
N ASN A 38 -0.53 -1.63 -4.65
CA ASN A 38 0.10 -2.30 -3.51
C ASN A 38 1.56 -1.85 -3.39
N LEU A 39 2.00 -1.52 -2.18
CA LEU A 39 3.41 -1.35 -1.81
C LEU A 39 3.80 -2.53 -0.92
N PHE A 40 4.59 -3.42 -1.49
CA PHE A 40 5.30 -4.52 -0.84
C PHE A 40 6.57 -3.92 -0.21
N THR A 41 6.69 -3.94 1.11
CA THR A 41 7.73 -3.19 1.86
C THR A 41 9.11 -3.85 1.85
N GLY A 42 9.20 -5.12 1.47
CA GLY A 42 10.39 -5.96 1.66
C GLY A 42 10.67 -6.32 3.13
N VAL A 43 9.77 -5.97 4.07
CA VAL A 43 9.89 -6.29 5.50
C VAL A 43 9.01 -7.48 5.84
N THR A 44 9.65 -8.64 6.09
CA THR A 44 9.00 -9.82 6.67
C THR A 44 8.96 -9.72 8.19
N VAL A 45 7.79 -9.93 8.79
CA VAL A 45 7.60 -9.93 10.25
C VAL A 45 7.96 -11.31 10.82
N PRO A 46 8.93 -11.42 11.74
CA PRO A 46 9.19 -12.68 12.44
C PRO A 46 7.97 -13.12 13.26
N GLU A 47 7.70 -14.43 13.31
CA GLU A 47 6.57 -15.00 14.07
C GLU A 47 6.56 -14.53 15.54
N SER A 48 7.73 -14.47 16.17
CA SER A 48 7.93 -13.97 17.54
C SER A 48 7.63 -12.48 17.76
N LYS A 49 7.39 -11.72 16.69
CA LYS A 49 7.05 -10.29 16.68
C LYS A 49 5.66 -10.00 16.14
N PHE A 50 4.93 -11.02 15.66
CA PHE A 50 3.68 -10.85 14.92
C PHE A 50 2.60 -10.11 15.73
N GLU A 51 2.40 -10.47 17.00
CA GLU A 51 1.39 -9.84 17.86
C GLU A 51 1.66 -8.35 18.16
N ASP A 52 2.93 -7.97 18.36
CA ASP A 52 3.30 -6.57 18.58
C ASP A 52 3.22 -5.77 17.26
N ALA A 53 3.68 -6.34 16.15
CA ALA A 53 3.63 -5.70 14.83
C ALA A 53 2.17 -5.47 14.38
N ILE A 54 1.29 -6.47 14.52
CA ILE A 54 -0.12 -6.34 14.14
C ILE A 54 -0.86 -5.34 15.05
N ARG A 55 -0.43 -5.15 16.30
CA ARG A 55 -0.95 -4.08 17.18
C ARG A 55 -0.63 -2.68 16.63
N VAL A 56 0.62 -2.45 16.21
CA VAL A 56 1.03 -1.17 15.58
C VAL A 56 0.28 -0.94 14.26
N ILE A 57 0.23 -1.96 13.40
CA ILE A 57 -0.49 -1.91 12.11
C ILE A 57 -1.98 -1.59 12.30
N ASN A 58 -2.66 -2.28 13.23
CA ASN A 58 -4.07 -2.04 13.52
C ASN A 58 -4.34 -0.64 14.06
N GLU A 59 -3.45 -0.13 14.91
CA GLU A 59 -3.57 1.23 15.43
C GLU A 59 -3.36 2.28 14.32
N LEU A 60 -2.39 2.06 13.41
CA LEU A 60 -2.21 2.91 12.24
C LEU A 60 -3.42 2.89 11.30
N ASN A 61 -4.02 1.72 11.07
CA ASN A 61 -5.24 1.56 10.28
C ASN A 61 -6.44 2.31 10.91
N ARG A 62 -6.53 2.38 12.24
CA ARG A 62 -7.56 3.18 12.95
C ARG A 62 -7.37 4.69 12.80
N ARG A 63 -6.11 5.14 12.68
CA ARG A 63 -5.77 6.56 12.49
C ARG A 63 -5.91 7.02 11.03
N LYS A 64 -5.91 6.10 10.06
CA LYS A 64 -5.88 6.42 8.62
C LYS A 64 -7.24 6.26 7.94
N VAL A 65 -7.41 7.04 6.87
CA VAL A 65 -8.69 7.21 6.14
C VAL A 65 -8.64 6.62 4.72
N PHE A 66 -7.45 6.18 4.24
CA PHE A 66 -7.20 6.01 2.80
C PHE A 66 -6.48 4.74 2.34
N ALA A 67 -5.66 4.10 3.17
CA ALA A 67 -4.92 2.89 2.77
C ALA A 67 -4.99 1.84 3.88
N SER A 68 -5.10 0.57 3.49
CA SER A 68 -5.10 -0.58 4.39
C SER A 68 -3.69 -1.14 4.51
N VAL A 69 -3.20 -1.32 5.73
CA VAL A 69 -1.93 -1.99 6.01
C VAL A 69 -2.21 -3.39 6.57
N TYR A 70 -1.53 -4.41 6.05
CA TYR A 70 -1.65 -5.79 6.54
C TYR A 70 -0.32 -6.54 6.42
N ILE A 71 -0.28 -7.73 7.03
CA ILE A 71 0.78 -8.72 6.82
C ILE A 71 0.21 -9.78 5.88
N ASP A 72 0.92 -10.14 4.81
CA ASP A 72 0.47 -11.09 3.80
C ASP A 72 0.74 -12.56 4.20
N THR A 73 0.51 -13.49 3.27
CA THR A 73 0.68 -14.93 3.52
C THR A 73 2.13 -15.37 3.71
N ASP A 74 3.08 -14.59 3.20
CA ASP A 74 4.52 -14.87 3.28
C ASP A 74 5.16 -14.13 4.47
N GLY A 75 4.34 -13.39 5.24
CA GLY A 75 4.76 -12.60 6.40
C GLY A 75 5.24 -11.19 6.04
N GLU A 76 5.13 -10.77 4.77
CA GLU A 76 5.55 -9.44 4.32
C GLU A 76 4.51 -8.38 4.70
N ILE A 77 4.96 -7.19 5.12
CA ILE A 77 4.06 -6.05 5.30
C ILE A 77 3.72 -5.44 3.94
N VAL A 78 2.42 -5.31 3.68
CA VAL A 78 1.88 -4.73 2.46
C VAL A 78 0.96 -3.57 2.80
N LEU A 79 1.12 -2.46 2.09
CA LEU A 79 0.20 -1.32 2.13
C LEU A 79 -0.59 -1.31 0.83
N SER A 80 -1.92 -1.33 0.91
CA SER A 80 -2.81 -1.44 -0.25
C SER A 80 -3.83 -0.30 -0.32
N TRP A 81 -4.09 0.18 -1.53
CA TRP A 81 -5.14 1.16 -1.82
C TRP A 81 -5.89 0.76 -3.09
N THR A 82 -7.20 0.55 -2.97
CA THR A 82 -8.13 0.42 -4.10
C THR A 82 -8.70 1.79 -4.52
N LEU A 83 -8.50 2.17 -5.78
CA LEU A 83 -9.07 3.37 -6.40
C LEU A 83 -10.14 2.97 -7.42
N ASN A 84 -11.20 3.77 -7.52
CA ASN A 84 -12.14 3.70 -8.63
C ASN A 84 -11.83 4.85 -9.60
N VAL A 85 -11.58 4.55 -10.87
CA VAL A 85 -11.24 5.55 -11.89
C VAL A 85 -12.11 5.43 -13.13
N LEU A 86 -12.55 6.56 -13.67
CA LEU A 86 -13.27 6.61 -14.94
C LEU A 86 -12.30 6.40 -16.12
N GLU A 87 -12.74 5.65 -17.14
CA GLU A 87 -11.93 5.28 -18.29
C GLU A 87 -11.52 6.49 -19.16
N GLN A 88 -12.29 7.58 -19.14
CA GLN A 88 -12.08 8.76 -19.99
C GLN A 88 -10.97 9.73 -19.51
N GLY A 89 -10.08 9.28 -18.62
CA GLY A 89 -8.77 9.89 -18.44
C GLY A 89 -8.60 10.84 -17.24
N LEU A 90 -8.44 10.25 -16.06
CA LEU A 90 -7.72 10.85 -14.91
C LEU A 90 -6.83 9.80 -14.17
N ALA A 91 -6.76 8.57 -14.68
CA ALA A 91 -6.22 7.42 -13.96
C ALA A 91 -4.77 7.61 -13.49
N THR A 92 -3.91 8.22 -14.31
CA THR A 92 -2.47 8.35 -14.01
C THR A 92 -2.20 9.26 -12.81
N GLU A 93 -2.92 10.37 -12.66
CA GLU A 93 -2.73 11.30 -11.54
C GLU A 93 -3.18 10.68 -10.21
N TYR A 94 -4.31 9.97 -10.20
CA TYR A 94 -4.76 9.23 -9.02
C TYR A 94 -3.84 8.07 -8.63
N VAL A 95 -3.24 7.38 -9.61
CA VAL A 95 -2.19 6.38 -9.34
C VAL A 95 -0.96 7.03 -8.72
N TYR A 96 -0.48 8.16 -9.24
CA TYR A 96 0.66 8.86 -8.65
C TYR A 96 0.37 9.36 -7.23
N ASP A 97 -0.81 9.95 -6.97
CA ASP A 97 -1.21 10.38 -5.61
C ASP A 97 -1.28 9.18 -4.65
N ALA A 98 -1.87 8.06 -5.06
CA ALA A 98 -1.91 6.84 -4.26
C ALA A 98 -0.51 6.28 -3.97
N ILE A 99 0.38 6.22 -4.96
CA ILE A 99 1.78 5.77 -4.77
C ILE A 99 2.51 6.69 -3.78
N VAL A 100 2.45 8.01 -3.97
CA VAL A 100 3.09 9.00 -3.07
C VAL A 100 2.59 8.82 -1.65
N ARG A 101 1.29 8.64 -1.45
CA ARG A 101 0.69 8.45 -0.13
C ARG A 101 0.98 7.09 0.46
N LEU A 102 1.10 6.02 -0.32
CA LEU A 102 1.55 4.71 0.17
C LEU A 102 2.99 4.80 0.68
N VAL A 103 3.88 5.50 -0.02
CA VAL A 103 5.27 5.75 0.43
C VAL A 103 5.30 6.62 1.69
N GLN A 104 4.52 7.71 1.77
CA GLN A 104 4.38 8.50 3.00
C GLN A 104 3.78 7.70 4.15
N ASN A 105 2.84 6.80 3.85
CA ASN A 105 2.22 5.92 4.83
C ASN A 105 3.22 4.89 5.37
N TRP A 106 4.14 4.42 4.53
CA TRP A 106 5.23 3.54 4.90
C TRP A 106 6.28 4.23 5.78
N ASP A 107 6.78 5.41 5.39
CA ASP A 107 7.71 6.21 6.22
C ASP A 107 7.15 6.51 7.62
N ALA A 108 5.83 6.77 7.72
CA ALA A 108 5.17 6.94 9.02
C ALA A 108 5.03 5.62 9.81
N LEU A 109 4.72 4.50 9.15
CA LEU A 109 4.63 3.19 9.80
C LEU A 109 5.99 2.71 10.32
N TRP A 110 7.03 2.86 9.51
CA TRP A 110 8.37 2.35 9.82
C TRP A 110 8.88 2.89 11.16
N LYS A 111 8.68 4.19 11.42
CA LYS A 111 9.08 4.85 12.68
C LYS A 111 8.39 4.31 13.93
N GLU A 112 7.22 3.69 13.80
CA GLU A 112 6.51 3.03 14.91
C GLU A 112 6.83 1.52 15.01
N LEU A 113 7.37 0.94 13.94
CA LEU A 113 7.52 -0.51 13.76
C LEU A 113 8.96 -1.01 13.87
N GLU A 114 9.94 -0.23 13.41
CA GLU A 114 11.39 -0.46 13.52
C GLU A 114 11.79 -0.89 14.95
N PRO A 115 11.36 -0.21 16.05
CA PRO A 115 11.69 -0.63 17.42
C PRO A 115 11.01 -1.94 17.86
N VAL A 116 9.87 -2.30 17.26
CA VAL A 116 9.16 -3.55 17.55
C VAL A 116 9.89 -4.73 16.92
N LEU A 117 10.33 -4.58 15.67
CA LEU A 117 11.06 -5.59 14.94
C LEU A 117 12.50 -5.76 15.47
N GLY A 118 13.08 -4.70 16.03
CA GLY A 118 14.44 -4.72 16.61
C GLY A 118 15.52 -4.29 15.62
N HIS A 119 15.16 -3.36 14.73
CA HIS A 119 16.08 -2.63 13.85
C HIS A 119 16.51 -1.31 14.51
#